data_AF-A0A6P1I4R3-F1
#
_entry.id   AF-A0A6P1I4R3-F1
#
_cell.length_a   1.000
_cell.length_b   1.000
_cell.length_c   1.000
_cell.angle_alpha   90.00
_cell.angle_beta   90.00
_cell.angle_gamma   90.00
#
_symmetry.space_group_name_H-M   'P 1'
#
loop_
_entity.id
_entity.type
_entity.pdbx_description
1 polymer ?
#
loop_
_entity_poly.entity_id
_entity_poly.type
_entity_poly.pdbx_seq_one_letter_code
_entity_poly.pdbx_strand_id
1 'polypeptide(L)'
;MRRTKHTRRQIQTEYKSRGEAARFIEFARAWTPYGGATDEDIFVSFGMTRTRFVQMLGHFIVEAGLDAETVRELAYTYPYSPPQVDR
;
A
#
# COMPACT_ATOMS: atom_id res chain seq x y z
N MET A 1 9.10 -12.64 -38.82
CA MET A 1 9.56 -11.31 -38.39
C MET A 1 8.96 -11.00 -37.01
N ARG A 2 9.82 -10.87 -35.99
CA ARG A 2 9.68 -10.24 -34.63
C ARG A 2 8.32 -10.35 -33.88
N ARG A 3 8.23 -11.27 -32.90
CA ARG A 3 8.29 -11.04 -31.42
C ARG A 3 6.96 -10.60 -30.75
N THR A 4 6.05 -11.53 -30.53
CA THR A 4 5.01 -11.43 -29.48
C THR A 4 5.46 -12.18 -28.23
N LYS A 5 6.35 -11.56 -27.44
CA LYS A 5 6.82 -12.09 -26.13
C LYS A 5 6.47 -11.18 -24.94
N HIS A 6 5.63 -10.15 -25.14
CA HIS A 6 5.34 -9.14 -24.13
C HIS A 6 4.09 -9.38 -23.27
N THR A 7 3.15 -10.21 -23.72
CA THR A 7 1.79 -10.24 -23.16
C THR A 7 1.68 -10.93 -21.79
N ARG A 8 2.49 -11.95 -21.50
CA ARG A 8 2.35 -12.72 -20.24
C ARG A 8 3.01 -12.04 -19.03
N ARG A 9 4.12 -11.33 -19.26
CA ARG A 9 4.84 -10.59 -18.20
C ARG A 9 4.09 -9.34 -17.77
N GLN A 10 3.51 -8.57 -18.70
CA GLN A 10 2.76 -7.36 -18.36
C GLN A 10 1.51 -7.69 -17.56
N ILE A 11 0.70 -8.62 -18.08
CA ILE A 11 -0.47 -9.16 -17.39
C ILE A 11 -0.09 -9.63 -15.98
N GLN A 12 0.96 -10.44 -15.83
CA GLN A 12 1.37 -10.96 -14.52
C GLN A 12 1.87 -9.87 -13.55
N THR A 13 2.57 -8.84 -14.04
CA THR A 13 3.01 -7.70 -13.21
C THR A 13 1.82 -6.88 -12.73
N GLU A 14 0.84 -6.63 -13.59
CA GLU A 14 -0.39 -5.88 -13.28
C GLU A 14 -1.32 -6.64 -12.31
N TYR A 15 -1.46 -7.97 -12.48
CA TYR A 15 -2.21 -8.79 -11.52
C TYR A 15 -1.52 -8.87 -10.17
N LYS A 16 -0.18 -8.92 -10.16
CA LYS A 16 0.60 -8.92 -8.91
C LYS A 16 0.46 -7.58 -8.18
N SER A 17 0.56 -6.45 -8.87
CA SER A 17 0.38 -5.13 -8.25
C SER A 17 -1.03 -4.93 -7.71
N ARG A 18 -2.07 -5.40 -8.41
CA ARG A 18 -3.45 -5.32 -7.91
C ARG A 18 -3.69 -6.19 -6.67
N GLY A 19 -3.13 -7.40 -6.64
CA GLY A 19 -3.20 -8.27 -5.47
C GLY A 19 -2.40 -7.72 -4.28
N GLU A 20 -1.29 -7.06 -4.55
CA GLU A 20 -0.48 -6.37 -3.54
C GLU A 20 -1.23 -5.15 -2.98
N ALA A 21 -1.80 -4.31 -3.85
CA ALA A 21 -2.62 -3.17 -3.47
C ALA A 21 -3.78 -3.57 -2.53
N ALA A 22 -4.52 -4.63 -2.90
CA ALA A 22 -5.61 -5.15 -2.08
C ALA A 22 -5.13 -5.57 -0.69
N ARG A 23 -4.00 -6.30 -0.59
CA ARG A 23 -3.45 -6.72 0.70
C ARG A 23 -3.04 -5.55 1.60
N PHE A 24 -2.44 -4.50 1.03
CA PHE A 24 -2.07 -3.30 1.78
C PHE A 24 -3.30 -2.58 2.33
N ILE A 25 -4.33 -2.40 1.49
CA ILE A 25 -5.57 -1.73 1.87
C ILE A 25 -6.33 -2.55 2.93
N GLU A 26 -6.50 -3.86 2.73
CA GLU A 26 -7.20 -4.74 3.67
C GLU A 26 -6.49 -4.77 5.02
N PHE A 27 -5.16 -4.88 5.02
CA PHE A 27 -4.38 -4.83 6.25
C PHE A 27 -4.58 -3.50 6.98
N ALA A 28 -4.44 -2.37 6.27
CA ALA A 28 -4.62 -1.05 6.89
C ALA A 28 -6.01 -0.89 7.50
N ARG A 29 -7.07 -1.31 6.79
CA ARG A 29 -8.46 -1.26 7.27
C ARG A 29 -8.71 -2.15 8.49
N ALA A 30 -8.11 -3.34 8.54
CA ALA A 30 -8.24 -4.24 9.69
C ALA A 30 -7.66 -3.63 10.97
N TRP A 31 -6.64 -2.77 10.83
CA TRP A 31 -5.97 -2.12 11.94
C TRP A 31 -6.53 -0.72 12.28
N THR A 32 -7.33 -0.11 11.40
CA THR A 32 -7.98 1.18 11.64
C THR A 32 -8.70 1.30 12.98
N PRO A 33 -9.52 0.32 13.41
CA PRO A 33 -10.23 0.40 14.70
C PRO A 33 -9.31 0.46 15.92
N TYR A 34 -8.06 0.02 15.78
CA TYR A 34 -7.05 -0.01 16.84
C TYR A 34 -6.09 1.20 16.80
N GLY A 35 -6.34 2.17 15.92
CA GLY A 35 -5.45 3.32 15.72
C GLY A 35 -4.32 3.06 14.72
N GLY A 36 -4.38 1.96 13.98
CA GLY A 36 -3.42 1.59 12.95
C GLY A 36 -2.39 0.56 13.41
N ALA A 37 -1.79 -0.10 12.44
CA ALA A 37 -0.76 -1.11 12.65
C ALA A 37 0.53 -0.48 13.15
N THR A 38 1.19 -1.15 14.11
CA THR A 38 2.49 -0.72 14.63
C THR A 38 3.63 -1.03 13.66
N ASP A 39 4.81 -0.50 13.93
CA ASP A 39 6.03 -0.79 13.15
C ASP A 39 6.34 -2.29 13.14
N GLU A 40 6.10 -2.99 14.24
CA GLU A 40 6.33 -4.44 14.37
C GLU A 40 5.31 -5.24 13.56
N ASP A 41 4.01 -4.89 13.63
CA ASP A 41 2.96 -5.57 12.86
C ASP A 41 3.22 -5.46 11.35
N ILE A 42 3.65 -4.27 10.89
CA ILE A 42 3.97 -4.00 9.50
C ILE A 42 5.24 -4.76 9.10
N PHE A 43 6.25 -4.80 9.97
CA PHE A 43 7.49 -5.53 9.69
C PHE A 43 7.26 -7.04 9.61
N VAL A 44 6.47 -7.63 10.51
CA VAL A 44 6.12 -9.06 10.49
C VAL A 44 5.30 -9.42 9.25
N SER A 45 4.37 -8.54 8.85
CA SER A 45 3.44 -8.83 7.74
C SER A 45 4.05 -8.58 6.36
N PHE A 46 4.87 -7.54 6.22
CA PHE A 46 5.37 -7.04 4.92
C PHE A 46 6.90 -6.97 4.82
N GLY A 47 7.64 -7.20 5.91
CA GLY A 47 9.10 -7.13 5.92
C GLY A 47 9.66 -5.73 5.70
N MET A 48 8.89 -4.68 6.00
CA MET A 48 9.28 -3.29 5.75
C MET A 48 8.96 -2.36 6.91
N THR A 49 9.52 -1.16 6.86
CA THR A 49 9.25 -0.12 7.85
C THR A 49 7.89 0.53 7.64
N ARG A 50 7.29 1.05 8.71
CA ARG A 50 6.02 1.79 8.65
C ARG A 50 6.06 2.95 7.66
N THR A 51 7.16 3.70 7.59
CA THR A 51 7.33 4.80 6.63
C THR A 51 7.20 4.33 5.18
N ARG A 52 7.82 3.19 4.84
CA ARG A 52 7.72 2.60 3.49
C ARG A 52 6.32 2.06 3.23
N PHE A 53 5.69 1.45 4.24
CA PHE A 53 4.32 0.97 4.16
C PHE A 53 3.34 2.12 3.86
N VAL A 54 3.42 3.25 4.57
CA VAL A 54 2.52 4.40 4.36
C VAL A 54 2.74 5.02 2.97
N GLN A 55 3.98 5.09 2.48
CA GLN A 55 4.27 5.50 1.10
C GLN A 55 3.60 4.59 0.06
N MET A 56 3.74 3.26 0.22
CA MET A 56 3.14 2.29 -0.69
C MET A 56 1.62 2.28 -0.60
N LEU A 57 1.06 2.39 0.61
CA LEU A 57 -0.37 2.49 0.84
C LEU A 57 -0.95 3.71 0.10
N GLY A 58 -0.29 4.87 0.17
CA GLY A 58 -0.71 6.05 -0.58
C GLY A 58 -0.72 5.84 -2.10
N HIS A 59 0.31 5.17 -2.64
CA HIS A 59 0.35 4.81 -4.07
C HIS A 59 -0.80 3.88 -4.45
N PHE A 60 -1.02 2.82 -3.69
CA PHE A 60 -2.07 1.84 -3.95
C PHE A 60 -3.48 2.39 -3.78
N ILE A 61 -3.69 3.36 -2.87
CA ILE A 61 -4.98 4.05 -2.73
C ILE A 61 -5.32 4.80 -4.04
N VAL A 62 -4.34 5.47 -4.64
CA VAL A 62 -4.52 6.19 -5.91
C VAL A 62 -4.72 5.21 -7.07
N GLU A 63 -3.93 4.13 -7.15
CA GLU A 63 -4.05 3.13 -8.21
C GLU A 63 -5.36 2.33 -8.14
N ALA A 64 -5.84 1.99 -6.94
CA ALA A 64 -7.04 1.20 -6.75
C ALA A 64 -8.34 2.00 -6.94
N GLY A 65 -8.26 3.34 -6.93
CA GLY A 65 -9.44 4.21 -7.08
C GLY A 65 -10.42 4.10 -5.92
N LEU A 66 -9.91 4.02 -4.68
CA LEU A 66 -10.75 3.95 -3.48
C LEU A 66 -11.66 5.18 -3.33
N ASP A 67 -12.80 4.99 -2.69
CA ASP A 67 -13.72 6.08 -2.36
C ASP A 67 -13.08 7.07 -1.37
N ALA A 68 -13.48 8.34 -1.48
CA ALA A 68 -12.89 9.43 -0.70
C ALA A 68 -13.07 9.26 0.82
N GLU A 69 -14.07 8.50 1.28
CA GLU A 69 -14.27 8.22 2.69
C GLU A 69 -13.20 7.27 3.23
N THR A 70 -13.01 6.13 2.57
CA THR A 70 -11.96 5.16 2.88
C THR A 70 -10.57 5.80 2.80
N VAL A 71 -10.32 6.66 1.80
CA VAL A 71 -9.05 7.40 1.72
C VAL A 71 -8.83 8.29 2.93
N ARG A 72 -9.86 9.06 3.34
CA ARG A 72 -9.75 9.96 4.50
C ARG A 72 -9.53 9.18 5.79
N GLU A 73 -10.25 8.08 5.99
CA GLU A 73 -10.10 7.22 7.16
C GLU A 73 -8.67 6.66 7.25
N LEU A 74 -8.18 6.06 6.16
CA LEU A 74 -6.81 5.53 6.12
C LEU A 74 -5.76 6.63 6.29
N ALA A 75 -5.94 7.80 5.69
CA ALA A 75 -5.01 8.93 5.83
C ALA A 75 -5.00 9.52 7.25
N TYR A 76 -6.11 9.43 7.98
CA TYR A 76 -6.18 9.85 9.38
C TYR A 76 -5.43 8.89 10.30
N THR A 77 -5.61 7.58 10.10
CA THR A 77 -4.95 6.53 10.90
C THR A 77 -3.48 6.37 10.57
N TYR A 78 -3.14 6.47 9.29
CA TYR A 78 -1.78 6.37 8.77
C TYR A 78 -1.38 7.72 8.19
N PRO A 79 -1.15 8.74 9.05
CA PRO A 79 -0.71 10.03 8.58
C PRO A 79 0.62 9.84 7.86
N TYR A 80 0.69 10.35 6.63
CA TYR A 80 1.95 10.48 5.93
C TYR A 80 2.82 11.42 6.73
N SER A 81 3.68 10.86 7.59
CA SER A 81 4.72 11.62 8.25
C SER A 81 5.89 11.63 7.27
N PRO A 82 6.14 12.73 6.54
CA PRO A 82 7.38 12.84 5.79
C PRO A 82 8.53 12.60 6.77
N PRO A 83 9.62 11.93 6.35
CA PRO A 83 10.75 11.65 7.23
C PRO A 83 11.15 12.97 7.90
N GLN A 84 10.99 13.02 9.23
CA GLN A 84 11.42 14.14 10.03
C GLN A 84 12.94 14.20 9.84
N VAL A 85 13.41 15.13 9.01
CA VAL A 85 14.82 15.52 8.98
C VAL A 85 15.07 16.10 10.37
N ASP A 86 15.63 15.27 11.25
CA ASP A 86 16.22 15.70 12.51
C ASP A 86 17.28 16.75 12.16
N ARG A 87 17.09 17.95 12.67
CA ARG A 87 17.83 19.16 12.29
C ARG A 87 18.79 19.55 13.39
#